data_AF-A0A3N5SWM2-F1
#
_entry.id   AF-A0A3N5SWM2-F1
#
_cell.length_a   1.000
_cell.length_b   1.000
_cell.length_c   1.000
_cell.angle_alpha   90.00
_cell.angle_beta   90.00
_cell.angle_gamma   90.00
#
_symmetry.space_group_name_H-M   'P 1'
#
loop_
_entity.id
_entity.type
_entity.pdbx_description
1 polymer ?
#
loop_
_entity_poly.entity_id
_entity_poly.type
_entity_poly.pdbx_seq_one_letter_code
_entity_poly.pdbx_strand_id
1 'polypeptide(L)'
;MSLDYDKKDCFTVDGKLALPYTYFAGRVGSKFITTIRDQKKIMGVKCNKCKKVFLPPRQTCECCMEDIRNNWVEVGNTGEVVNFTVVRYNDGHLPRKAPYILALIKLEGADTPFAHILDGLKPEEAAIGMKVEAVFAKETTNTILDIDHFAPSKTKKLQVSKRAPAEKAPAAAKTKYQPELDERRKAMSKKVIITAALTGAATMKTQNPAVPYTPQEFAEDAYKCYKAGAA
;
A
#
# COMPACT_ATOMS: atom_id res chain seq x y z
N MET A 1 -4.70 -9.65 31.31
CA MET A 1 -4.80 -10.87 32.14
C MET A 1 -3.40 -11.45 32.27
N SER A 2 -2.70 -11.15 33.35
CA SER A 2 -1.54 -11.93 33.77
C SER A 2 -2.08 -13.18 34.44
N LEU A 3 -1.90 -14.34 33.83
CA LEU A 3 -2.27 -15.60 34.45
C LEU A 3 -1.20 -15.93 35.48
N ASP A 4 -1.59 -15.90 36.76
CA ASP A 4 -0.72 -16.16 37.90
C ASP A 4 -0.68 -17.68 38.12
N TYR A 5 0.40 -18.32 37.65
CA TYR A 5 0.59 -19.77 37.75
C TYR A 5 1.57 -20.09 38.87
N ASP A 6 1.25 -21.09 39.71
CA ASP A 6 2.19 -21.67 40.69
C ASP A 6 3.32 -22.39 39.93
N LYS A 7 4.54 -21.85 40.01
CA LYS A 7 5.75 -22.35 39.33
C LYS A 7 6.77 -22.96 40.31
N LYS A 8 6.41 -23.20 41.58
CA LYS A 8 7.38 -23.58 42.63
C LYS A 8 8.19 -24.84 42.31
N ASP A 9 7.62 -25.78 41.55
CA ASP A 9 8.25 -27.04 41.16
C ASP A 9 8.65 -27.07 39.67
N CYS A 10 8.55 -25.93 38.96
CA CYS A 10 8.86 -25.86 37.53
C CYS A 10 10.36 -25.64 37.30
N PHE A 11 10.99 -26.60 36.63
CA PHE A 11 12.31 -26.41 36.02
C PHE A 11 12.16 -25.63 34.70
N THR A 12 12.54 -24.35 34.72
CA THR A 12 12.49 -23.50 33.53
C THR A 12 13.82 -23.54 32.79
N VAL A 13 13.79 -23.92 31.51
CA VAL A 13 14.96 -23.86 30.62
C VAL A 13 14.73 -22.74 29.61
N ASP A 14 15.52 -21.68 29.71
CA ASP A 14 15.49 -20.58 28.76
C ASP A 14 16.12 -21.02 27.43
N GLY A 15 15.30 -21.13 26.39
CA GLY A 15 15.72 -21.49 25.04
C GLY A 15 15.37 -20.41 24.02
N LYS A 16 16.28 -20.16 23.06
CA LYS A 16 15.95 -19.38 21.86
C LYS A 16 15.35 -20.30 20.81
N LEU A 17 14.08 -20.11 20.48
CA LEU A 17 13.45 -20.78 19.35
C LEU A 17 13.75 -20.00 18.06
N ALA A 18 14.65 -20.51 17.23
CA ALA A 18 14.87 -20.00 15.88
C ALA A 18 14.04 -20.85 14.89
N LEU A 19 13.13 -20.22 14.16
CA LEU A 19 12.29 -20.87 13.14
C LEU A 19 12.74 -20.40 11.75
N PRO A 20 13.81 -20.99 11.17
CA PRO A 20 14.22 -20.66 9.81
C PRO A 20 13.16 -21.20 8.83
N TYR A 21 12.48 -20.28 8.12
CA TYR A 21 11.54 -20.64 7.07
C TYR A 21 12.15 -20.33 5.70
N THR A 22 12.07 -21.31 4.80
CA THR A 22 12.30 -21.10 3.38
C THR A 22 10.95 -20.81 2.72
N TYR A 23 10.72 -19.55 2.35
CA TYR A 23 9.52 -19.15 1.62
C TYR A 23 9.76 -19.25 0.12
N PHE A 24 8.83 -19.90 -0.59
CA PHE A 24 8.80 -19.93 -2.04
C PHE A 24 7.69 -19.02 -2.54
N ALA A 25 7.98 -18.15 -3.51
CA ALA A 25 6.99 -17.27 -4.14
C ALA A 25 5.88 -18.03 -4.93
N GLY A 26 6.02 -19.35 -5.07
CA GLY A 26 5.14 -20.21 -5.85
C GLY A 26 5.31 -20.01 -7.36
N ARG A 27 4.72 -20.90 -8.17
CA ARG A 27 4.91 -20.89 -9.64
C ARG A 27 4.64 -19.54 -10.31
N VAL A 28 3.58 -18.85 -9.89
CA VAL A 28 3.17 -17.56 -10.47
C VAL A 28 4.12 -16.44 -10.01
N GLY A 29 4.38 -16.33 -8.70
CA GLY A 29 5.28 -15.32 -8.15
C GLY A 29 6.73 -15.51 -8.64
N SER A 30 7.21 -16.75 -8.69
CA SER A 30 8.54 -17.07 -9.23
C SER A 30 8.66 -16.65 -10.70
N LYS A 31 7.69 -16.97 -11.55
CA LYS A 31 7.74 -16.52 -12.96
C LYS A 31 7.71 -14.99 -13.07
N PHE A 32 6.95 -14.32 -12.22
CA PHE A 32 6.89 -12.85 -12.19
C PHE A 32 8.27 -12.23 -11.87
N ILE A 33 8.88 -12.60 -10.74
CA ILE A 33 10.17 -12.04 -10.31
C ILE A 33 11.31 -12.44 -11.25
N THR A 34 11.36 -13.68 -11.75
CA THR A 34 12.43 -14.09 -12.68
C THR A 34 12.28 -13.45 -14.06
N THR A 35 11.05 -13.15 -14.51
CA THR A 35 10.87 -12.43 -15.78
C THR A 35 11.33 -10.97 -15.67
N ILE A 36 11.08 -10.31 -14.53
CA ILE A 36 11.63 -8.98 -14.26
C ILE A 36 13.16 -9.03 -14.27
N ARG A 37 13.75 -9.98 -13.53
CA ARG A 37 15.20 -10.19 -13.44
C ARG A 37 15.86 -10.42 -14.80
N ASP A 38 15.38 -11.43 -15.52
CA ASP A 38 16.07 -11.97 -16.70
C ASP A 38 15.75 -11.19 -17.98
N GLN A 39 14.53 -10.65 -18.08
CA GLN A 39 14.03 -10.03 -19.32
C GLN A 39 13.72 -8.55 -19.17
N LYS A 40 13.72 -7.99 -17.95
CA LYS A 40 13.29 -6.60 -17.68
C LYS A 40 11.89 -6.32 -18.23
N LYS A 41 11.02 -7.32 -18.10
CA LYS A 41 9.62 -7.27 -18.51
C LYS A 41 8.71 -7.48 -17.31
N ILE A 42 7.62 -6.73 -17.29
CA ILE A 42 6.60 -6.85 -16.26
C ILE A 42 5.43 -7.65 -16.86
N MET A 43 5.02 -8.70 -16.15
CA MET A 43 3.99 -9.62 -16.61
C MET A 43 2.80 -9.63 -15.66
N GLY A 44 1.60 -9.58 -16.22
CA GLY A 44 0.34 -9.82 -15.52
C GLY A 44 -0.30 -11.15 -15.94
N VAL A 45 -1.44 -11.47 -15.33
CA VAL A 45 -2.29 -12.60 -15.75
C VAL A 45 -3.71 -12.14 -16.02
N LYS A 46 -4.29 -12.59 -17.14
CA LYS A 46 -5.61 -12.18 -17.61
C LYS A 46 -6.66 -13.26 -17.32
N CYS A 47 -7.80 -12.85 -16.76
CA CYS A 47 -8.95 -13.74 -16.64
C CYS A 47 -9.65 -13.92 -17.99
N ASN A 48 -9.95 -15.17 -18.39
CA ASN A 48 -10.63 -15.44 -19.65
C ASN A 48 -12.10 -15.04 -19.63
N LYS A 49 -12.74 -15.06 -18.45
CA LYS A 49 -14.14 -14.65 -18.27
C LYS A 49 -14.32 -13.13 -18.16
N CYS A 50 -13.81 -12.51 -17.08
CA CYS A 50 -14.02 -11.07 -16.85
C CYS A 50 -13.01 -10.15 -17.55
N LYS A 51 -12.02 -10.72 -18.25
CA LYS A 51 -10.96 -10.00 -19.00
C LYS A 51 -10.02 -9.12 -18.16
N LYS A 52 -10.21 -9.06 -16.84
CA LYS A 52 -9.36 -8.33 -15.90
C LYS A 52 -7.92 -8.86 -15.93
N VAL A 53 -6.94 -7.96 -15.99
CA VAL A 53 -5.50 -8.23 -15.94
C VAL A 53 -4.97 -7.90 -14.56
N PHE A 54 -4.45 -8.93 -13.88
CA PHE A 54 -3.92 -8.81 -12.52
C PHE A 54 -2.41 -8.57 -12.52
N LEU A 55 -2.04 -7.51 -11.81
CA LEU A 55 -0.68 -7.14 -11.44
C LEU A 55 -0.71 -6.66 -9.96
N PRO A 56 -0.04 -7.34 -9.02
CA PRO A 56 0.81 -8.52 -9.21
C PRO A 56 0.00 -9.74 -9.70
N PRO A 57 0.64 -10.66 -10.44
CA PRO A 57 -0.06 -11.83 -10.96
C PRO A 57 -0.43 -12.81 -9.85
N ARG A 58 -1.54 -13.53 -10.04
CA ARG A 58 -2.08 -14.49 -9.07
C ARG A 58 -2.61 -15.74 -9.75
N GLN A 59 -2.74 -16.84 -9.00
CA GLN A 59 -3.20 -18.11 -9.56
C GLN A 59 -4.69 -18.11 -9.92
N THR A 60 -5.53 -17.46 -9.12
CA THR A 60 -7.00 -17.54 -9.23
C THR A 60 -7.61 -16.15 -9.36
N CYS A 61 -8.63 -16.02 -10.20
CA CYS A 61 -9.44 -14.80 -10.29
C CYS A 61 -10.40 -14.68 -9.09
N GLU A 62 -10.36 -13.58 -8.34
CA GLU A 62 -11.26 -13.34 -7.20
C GLU A 62 -12.72 -13.21 -7.60
N CYS A 63 -13.00 -12.73 -8.81
CA CYS A 63 -14.37 -12.49 -9.27
C CYS A 63 -15.00 -13.74 -9.87
N CYS A 64 -14.22 -14.51 -10.63
CA CYS A 64 -14.73 -15.65 -11.41
C CYS A 64 -14.34 -17.02 -10.85
N MET A 65 -13.47 -17.05 -9.83
CA MET A 65 -12.88 -18.25 -9.23
C MET A 65 -12.21 -19.19 -10.24
N GLU A 66 -11.83 -18.65 -11.40
CA GLU A 66 -11.14 -19.39 -12.47
C GLU A 66 -9.64 -19.44 -12.20
N ASP A 67 -9.02 -20.57 -12.52
CA ASP A 67 -7.57 -20.71 -12.58
C ASP A 67 -7.02 -19.97 -13.80
N ILE A 68 -6.24 -18.92 -13.53
CA ILE A 68 -5.69 -18.01 -14.54
C ILE A 68 -4.16 -18.10 -14.61
N ARG A 69 -3.55 -19.10 -13.97
CA ARG A 69 -2.09 -19.18 -13.76
C ARG A 69 -1.25 -19.27 -15.04
N ASN A 70 -1.87 -19.64 -16.15
CA ASN A 70 -1.20 -19.82 -17.45
C ASN A 70 -1.50 -18.67 -18.43
N ASN A 71 -2.42 -17.75 -18.10
CA ASN A 71 -2.88 -16.70 -19.02
C ASN A 71 -2.02 -15.44 -18.92
N TRP A 72 -0.73 -15.60 -19.17
CA TRP A 72 0.26 -14.52 -19.05
C TRP A 72 0.09 -13.48 -20.15
N VAL A 73 0.17 -12.21 -19.76
CA VAL A 73 0.18 -11.07 -20.68
C VAL A 73 1.29 -10.11 -20.25
N GLU A 74 2.03 -9.58 -21.21
CA GLU A 74 3.00 -8.51 -20.96
C GLU A 74 2.22 -7.21 -20.69
N VAL A 75 2.63 -6.49 -19.65
CA VAL A 75 2.08 -5.16 -19.31
C VAL A 75 3.14 -4.10 -19.61
N GLY A 76 2.70 -2.85 -19.82
CA GLY A 76 3.62 -1.75 -20.10
C GLY A 76 4.51 -1.43 -18.90
N ASN A 77 5.66 -0.79 -19.17
CA ASN A 77 6.57 -0.29 -18.13
C ASN A 77 6.17 1.11 -17.63
N THR A 78 5.18 1.72 -18.27
CA THR A 78 4.59 3.02 -17.94
C THR A 78 3.30 2.84 -17.15
N GLY A 79 2.98 3.81 -16.31
CA GLY A 79 1.77 3.78 -15.50
C GLY A 79 1.47 5.10 -14.82
N GLU A 80 0.60 5.04 -13.82
CA GLU A 80 0.25 6.19 -13.00
C GLU A 80 0.21 5.86 -11.51
N VAL A 81 0.54 6.87 -10.70
CA VAL A 81 0.38 6.81 -9.24
C VAL A 81 -1.10 6.91 -8.89
N VAL A 82 -1.70 5.84 -8.38
CA VAL A 82 -3.11 5.86 -7.94
C VAL A 82 -3.26 6.32 -6.50
N ASN A 83 -2.24 6.09 -5.67
CA ASN A 83 -2.16 6.56 -4.28
C ASN A 83 -0.70 6.50 -3.82
N PHE A 84 -0.32 7.21 -2.76
CA PHE A 84 1.03 7.11 -2.18
C PHE A 84 1.06 7.50 -0.71
N THR A 85 2.16 7.15 -0.03
CA THR A 85 2.51 7.63 1.30
C THR A 85 4.01 7.94 1.38
N VAL A 86 4.40 8.81 2.29
CA VAL A 86 5.81 9.14 2.56
C VAL A 86 6.24 8.44 3.83
N VAL A 87 7.17 7.50 3.70
CA VAL A 87 7.77 6.80 4.83
C VAL A 87 8.84 7.71 5.44
N ARG A 88 8.67 8.08 6.71
CA ARG A 88 9.51 9.10 7.38
C ARG A 88 10.39 8.55 8.52
N TYR A 89 10.31 7.25 8.80
CA TYR A 89 11.13 6.60 9.82
C TYR A 89 11.86 5.39 9.23
N ASN A 90 13.00 5.05 9.82
CA ASN A 90 13.78 3.88 9.44
C ASN A 90 13.33 2.67 10.26
N ASP A 91 13.27 1.51 9.61
CA ASP A 91 13.14 0.20 10.24
C ASP A 91 13.99 -0.81 9.45
N GLY A 92 14.45 -1.88 10.12
CA GLY A 92 15.38 -2.86 9.55
C GLY A 92 14.82 -3.63 8.35
N HIS A 93 13.50 -3.68 8.19
CA HIS A 93 12.84 -4.43 7.10
C HIS A 93 12.43 -3.56 5.91
N LEU A 94 12.70 -2.25 5.96
CA LEU A 94 12.33 -1.34 4.88
C LEU A 94 13.33 -1.45 3.71
N PRO A 95 12.85 -1.40 2.45
CA PRO A 95 13.72 -1.53 1.28
C PRO A 95 14.61 -0.30 1.04
N ARG A 96 14.30 0.85 1.67
CA ARG A 96 15.03 2.12 1.54
C ARG A 96 15.08 2.84 2.89
N LYS A 97 16.09 3.70 3.05
CA LYS A 97 16.15 4.63 4.17
C LYS A 97 15.12 5.74 4.00
N ALA A 98 14.51 6.16 5.09
CA ALA A 98 13.62 7.31 5.11
C ALA A 98 14.40 8.63 4.90
N PRO A 99 13.77 9.66 4.28
CA PRO A 99 12.43 9.63 3.71
C PRO A 99 12.38 9.03 2.29
N TYR A 100 11.39 8.19 2.00
CA TYR A 100 11.10 7.74 0.62
C TYR A 100 9.59 7.58 0.40
N ILE A 101 9.18 7.50 -0.86
CA ILE A 101 7.76 7.39 -1.23
C ILE A 101 7.43 5.94 -1.57
N LEU A 102 6.39 5.42 -0.91
CA LEU A 102 5.76 4.16 -1.28
C LEU A 102 4.45 4.48 -2.02
N ALA A 103 4.38 4.10 -3.29
CA ALA A 103 3.26 4.41 -4.17
C ALA A 103 2.52 3.15 -4.61
N LEU A 104 1.21 3.25 -4.74
CA LEU A 104 0.40 2.31 -5.51
C LEU A 104 0.46 2.75 -6.99
N ILE A 105 0.96 1.88 -7.85
CA ILE A 105 1.22 2.15 -9.26
C ILE A 105 0.34 1.23 -10.09
N LYS A 106 -0.46 1.83 -10.97
CA LYS A 106 -1.25 1.09 -11.97
C LYS A 106 -0.56 1.22 -13.32
N LEU A 107 -0.03 0.11 -13.83
CA LEU A 107 0.61 0.06 -15.14
C LEU A 107 -0.40 0.01 -16.27
N GLU A 108 0.02 0.52 -17.43
CA GLU A 108 -0.74 0.40 -18.67
C GLU A 108 -0.89 -1.08 -19.05
N GLY A 109 -2.13 -1.47 -19.35
CA GLY A 109 -2.49 -2.87 -19.60
C GLY A 109 -2.81 -3.70 -18.36
N ALA A 110 -2.66 -3.16 -17.13
CA ALA A 110 -3.10 -3.80 -15.90
C ALA A 110 -4.37 -3.14 -15.33
N ASP A 111 -5.22 -3.94 -14.68
CA ASP A 111 -6.43 -3.44 -14.02
C ASP A 111 -6.24 -3.19 -12.53
N THR A 112 -5.26 -3.84 -11.90
CA THR A 112 -4.94 -3.68 -10.48
C THR A 112 -3.64 -2.92 -10.28
N PRO A 113 -3.56 -2.02 -9.29
CA PRO A 113 -2.31 -1.39 -8.90
C PRO A 113 -1.50 -2.30 -7.96
N PHE A 114 -0.19 -2.07 -7.89
CA PHE A 114 0.69 -2.70 -6.91
C PHE A 114 1.56 -1.67 -6.21
N ALA A 115 2.01 -1.99 -4.99
CA ALA A 115 2.87 -1.11 -4.21
C ALA A 115 4.32 -1.21 -4.68
N HIS A 116 4.95 -0.08 -4.97
CA HIS A 116 6.37 0.00 -5.28
C HIS A 116 6.97 1.36 -4.90
N ILE A 117 8.30 1.46 -4.97
CA ILE A 117 9.04 2.69 -4.65
C ILE A 117 8.84 3.70 -5.77
N LEU A 118 8.51 4.95 -5.41
CA LEU A 118 8.53 6.11 -6.29
C LEU A 118 9.75 6.97 -5.90
N ASP A 119 10.61 7.25 -6.87
CA ASP A 119 11.86 8.00 -6.67
C ASP A 119 12.12 8.94 -7.86
N GLY A 120 13.19 9.74 -7.79
CA GLY A 120 13.51 10.76 -8.78
C GLY A 120 12.75 12.08 -8.60
N LEU A 121 12.11 12.27 -7.44
CA LEU A 121 11.37 13.48 -7.06
C LEU A 121 11.38 13.68 -5.54
N LYS A 122 11.16 14.91 -5.09
CA LYS A 122 11.05 15.19 -3.65
C LYS A 122 9.69 14.74 -3.12
N PRO A 123 9.57 14.23 -1.87
CA PRO A 123 8.29 13.77 -1.31
C PRO A 123 7.11 14.74 -1.47
N GLU A 124 7.37 16.05 -1.48
CA GLU A 124 6.38 17.12 -1.64
C GLU A 124 5.86 17.27 -3.07
N GLU A 125 6.58 16.75 -4.06
CA GLU A 125 6.24 16.79 -5.49
C GLU A 125 5.37 15.60 -5.90
N ALA A 126 5.26 14.57 -5.06
CA ALA A 126 4.46 13.38 -5.33
C ALA A 126 2.97 13.73 -5.44
N ALA A 127 2.32 13.27 -6.51
CA ALA A 127 0.91 13.53 -6.76
C ALA A 127 0.19 12.32 -7.34
N ILE A 128 -1.07 12.14 -6.93
CA ILE A 128 -1.97 11.14 -7.54
C ILE A 128 -2.25 11.53 -9.00
N GLY A 129 -2.19 10.56 -9.90
CA GLY A 129 -2.31 10.73 -11.34
C GLY A 129 -0.99 11.04 -12.06
N MET A 130 0.13 11.19 -11.32
CA MET A 130 1.46 11.38 -11.92
C MET A 130 1.82 10.19 -12.81
N LYS A 131 2.28 10.47 -14.03
CA LYS A 131 2.78 9.46 -14.96
C LYS A 131 4.19 9.04 -14.59
N VAL A 132 4.40 7.75 -14.51
CA VAL A 132 5.65 7.15 -14.06
C VAL A 132 6.09 6.03 -14.98
N GLU A 133 7.38 5.72 -14.96
CA GLU A 133 8.01 4.68 -15.75
C GLU A 133 8.94 3.84 -14.87
N ALA A 134 8.95 2.53 -15.11
CA ALA A 134 9.77 1.59 -14.36
C ALA A 134 11.26 1.79 -14.67
N VAL A 135 12.06 1.92 -13.62
CA VAL A 135 13.53 1.89 -13.70
C VAL A 135 14.00 0.55 -13.14
N PHE A 136 14.58 -0.29 -13.97
CA PHE A 136 15.07 -1.60 -13.57
C PHE A 136 16.46 -1.50 -12.91
N ALA A 137 16.69 -2.35 -11.91
CA ALA A 137 17.95 -2.40 -11.19
C ALA A 137 19.12 -2.79 -12.11
N LYS A 138 20.32 -2.29 -11.78
CA LYS A 138 21.56 -2.69 -12.47
C LYS A 138 22.00 -4.08 -12.03
N GLU A 139 21.89 -4.35 -10.73
CA GLU A 139 22.19 -5.63 -10.10
C GLU A 139 20.89 -6.26 -9.63
N THR A 140 20.69 -7.54 -9.96
CA THR A 140 19.41 -8.22 -9.70
C THR A 140 19.48 -9.11 -8.47
N THR A 141 18.39 -9.16 -7.71
CA THR A 141 18.27 -9.78 -6.38
C THR A 141 17.17 -10.84 -6.28
N ASN A 142 16.55 -11.24 -7.40
CA ASN A 142 15.44 -12.20 -7.46
C ASN A 142 14.20 -11.74 -6.68
N THR A 143 14.02 -10.43 -6.50
CA THR A 143 12.89 -9.86 -5.79
C THR A 143 12.16 -8.88 -6.69
N ILE A 144 11.02 -8.36 -6.24
CA ILE A 144 10.34 -7.27 -6.96
C ILE A 144 11.22 -6.01 -7.08
N LEU A 145 12.29 -5.88 -6.28
CA LEU A 145 13.26 -4.79 -6.36
C LEU A 145 14.18 -4.86 -7.59
N ASP A 146 14.05 -5.89 -8.42
CA ASP A 146 14.63 -5.89 -9.77
C ASP A 146 13.97 -4.81 -10.66
N ILE A 147 12.78 -4.33 -10.27
CA ILE A 147 12.34 -2.97 -10.52
C ILE A 147 12.91 -2.11 -9.38
N ASP A 148 13.91 -1.27 -9.64
CA ASP A 148 14.58 -0.50 -8.58
C ASP A 148 13.65 0.57 -7.98
N HIS A 149 12.95 1.30 -8.86
CA HIS A 149 11.91 2.27 -8.52
C HIS A 149 11.09 2.62 -9.77
N PHE A 150 10.04 3.41 -9.58
CA PHE A 150 9.39 4.15 -10.66
C PHE A 150 9.78 5.62 -10.58
N ALA A 151 10.08 6.23 -11.72
CA ALA A 151 10.43 7.64 -11.84
C ALA A 151 9.37 8.39 -12.67
N PRO A 152 9.20 9.72 -12.50
CA PRO A 152 8.35 10.52 -13.37
C PRO A 152 8.72 10.33 -14.84
N SER A 153 7.75 9.98 -15.68
CA SER A 153 8.01 9.81 -17.12
C SER A 153 8.35 11.15 -17.76
N LYS A 154 9.31 11.19 -18.68
CA LYS A 154 9.80 12.42 -19.36
C LYS A 154 8.81 12.99 -20.39
N THR A 155 7.52 12.70 -20.30
CA THR A 155 6.51 13.27 -21.21
C THR A 155 6.07 14.67 -20.74
N LYS A 156 6.10 15.64 -21.67
CA LYS A 156 5.80 17.08 -21.51
C LYS A 156 4.80 17.42 -20.40
N LYS A 157 5.13 18.48 -19.63
CA LYS A 157 4.27 19.19 -18.65
C LYS A 157 2.77 19.03 -18.97
N LEU A 158 2.12 18.13 -18.24
CA LEU A 158 0.68 18.01 -18.26
C LEU A 158 0.09 19.22 -17.53
N GLN A 159 -0.62 20.07 -18.29
CA GLN A 159 -1.57 21.00 -17.70
C GLN A 159 -2.64 20.19 -16.99
N VAL A 160 -2.79 20.41 -15.69
CA VAL A 160 -3.88 19.84 -14.89
C VAL A 160 -5.18 20.53 -15.35
N SER A 161 -5.91 19.88 -16.26
CA SER A 161 -7.30 20.22 -16.47
C SER A 161 -8.12 19.72 -15.27
N LYS A 162 -9.08 20.53 -14.81
CA LYS A 162 -9.95 20.18 -13.68
C LYS A 162 -10.66 18.86 -14.00
N ARG A 163 -10.41 17.83 -13.19
CA ARG A 163 -11.07 16.52 -13.30
C ARG A 163 -12.58 16.68 -13.13
N ALA A 164 -13.36 16.11 -14.05
CA ALA A 164 -14.79 15.93 -13.86
C ALA A 164 -15.03 14.94 -12.68
N PRO A 165 -15.96 15.22 -11.77
CA PRO A 165 -16.18 14.38 -10.59
C PRO A 165 -16.59 12.96 -10.98
N ALA A 166 -16.01 11.96 -10.30
CA ALA A 166 -16.44 10.58 -10.40
C ALA A 166 -17.92 10.44 -9.99
N GLU A 167 -18.61 9.45 -10.55
CA GLU A 167 -19.96 9.08 -10.11
C GLU A 167 -19.97 8.84 -8.60
N LYS A 168 -20.91 9.51 -7.92
CA LYS A 168 -21.02 9.46 -6.47
C LYS A 168 -21.31 8.03 -6.04
N ALA A 169 -20.47 7.50 -5.16
CA ALA A 169 -20.83 6.32 -4.37
C ALA A 169 -22.19 6.56 -3.70
N PRO A 170 -23.03 5.51 -3.55
CA PRO A 170 -24.32 5.64 -2.87
C PRO A 170 -24.11 6.27 -1.49
N ALA A 171 -24.99 7.21 -1.16
CA ALA A 171 -24.88 7.96 0.09
C ALA A 171 -24.93 7.00 1.28
N ALA A 172 -23.88 7.04 2.11
CA ALA A 172 -23.87 6.33 3.38
C ALA A 172 -25.06 6.76 4.24
N ALA A 173 -25.59 5.84 5.07
CA ALA A 173 -26.68 6.13 5.98
C ALA A 173 -26.34 7.33 6.88
N LYS A 174 -27.25 8.31 6.97
CA LYS A 174 -27.04 9.52 7.76
C LYS A 174 -26.98 9.15 9.24
N THR A 175 -25.92 9.58 9.91
CA THR A 175 -25.77 9.39 11.37
C THR A 175 -26.46 10.51 12.14
N LYS A 176 -26.68 10.32 13.45
CA LYS A 176 -27.21 11.38 14.33
C LYS A 176 -26.33 12.64 14.41
N TYR A 177 -25.07 12.54 13.99
CA TYR A 177 -24.10 13.65 13.92
C TYR A 177 -24.08 14.34 12.55
N GLN A 178 -24.87 13.87 11.58
CA GLN A 178 -24.89 14.39 10.21
C GLN A 178 -25.21 15.90 10.13
N PRO A 179 -26.15 16.47 10.92
CA PRO A 179 -26.46 17.89 10.86
C PRO A 179 -25.26 18.78 11.22
N GLU A 180 -24.55 18.45 12.31
CA GLU A 180 -23.34 19.16 12.75
C GLU A 180 -22.21 19.05 11.72
N LEU A 181 -22.01 17.85 11.16
CA LEU A 181 -21.00 17.61 10.13
C LEU A 181 -21.28 18.39 8.83
N ASP A 182 -22.55 18.48 8.43
CA ASP A 182 -22.95 19.23 7.24
C ASP A 182 -22.76 20.74 7.42
N GLU A 183 -22.99 21.26 8.63
CA GLU A 183 -22.69 22.64 8.99
C GLU A 183 -21.18 22.94 8.98
N ARG A 184 -20.37 22.07 9.61
CA ARG A 184 -18.89 22.15 9.56
C ARG A 184 -18.37 22.09 8.12
N ARG A 185 -18.96 21.27 7.27
CA ARG A 185 -18.61 21.17 5.83
C ARG A 185 -18.91 22.45 5.06
N LYS A 186 -20.02 23.15 5.36
CA LYS A 186 -20.36 24.44 4.74
C LYS A 186 -19.37 25.55 5.11
N ALA A 187 -18.82 25.51 6.32
CA ALA A 187 -17.84 26.48 6.80
C ALA A 187 -16.43 26.32 6.18
N MET A 188 -16.14 25.19 5.52
CA MET A 188 -14.81 24.94 4.93
C MET A 188 -14.70 25.49 3.50
N SER A 189 -13.77 26.44 3.29
CA SER A 189 -13.49 27.03 1.97
C SER A 189 -12.79 26.06 1.00
N LYS A 190 -12.13 25.02 1.50
CA LYS A 190 -11.52 23.93 0.72
C LYS A 190 -11.89 22.58 1.32
N LYS A 191 -12.36 21.66 0.48
CA LYS A 191 -12.67 20.28 0.88
C LYS A 191 -11.37 19.49 1.01
N VAL A 192 -11.05 19.05 2.22
CA VAL A 192 -9.93 18.15 2.52
C VAL A 192 -10.51 16.87 3.15
N ILE A 193 -10.02 15.71 2.72
CA ILE A 193 -10.34 14.43 3.36
C ILE A 193 -9.20 14.13 4.33
N ILE A 194 -9.51 14.03 5.62
CA ILE A 194 -8.56 13.63 6.66
C ILE A 194 -8.95 12.23 7.10
N THR A 195 -8.07 11.26 6.85
CA THR A 195 -8.20 9.88 7.35
C THR A 195 -7.17 9.64 8.44
N ALA A 196 -7.57 9.07 9.57
CA ALA A 196 -6.66 8.76 10.68
C ALA A 196 -6.60 7.24 10.91
N ALA A 197 -5.41 6.67 10.81
CA ALA A 197 -5.10 5.35 11.33
C ALA A 197 -4.58 5.51 12.76
N LEU A 198 -5.43 5.26 13.75
CA LEU A 198 -5.13 5.54 15.16
C LEU A 198 -4.04 4.65 15.75
N THR A 199 -3.83 3.46 15.17
CA THR A 199 -2.70 2.59 15.51
C THR A 199 -2.30 1.73 14.31
N GLY A 200 -1.06 1.26 14.33
CA GLY A 200 -0.52 0.26 13.41
C GLY A 200 -0.23 -1.05 14.12
N ALA A 201 -0.02 -2.13 13.37
CA ALA A 201 0.16 -3.48 13.95
C ALA A 201 1.43 -3.65 14.82
N ALA A 202 2.43 -2.75 14.70
CA ALA A 202 3.77 -3.00 15.23
C ALA A 202 4.43 -1.82 15.98
N THR A 203 3.80 -0.64 16.08
CA THR A 203 4.44 0.53 16.72
C THR A 203 4.20 0.51 18.22
N MET A 204 5.26 0.41 19.01
CA MET A 204 5.19 0.36 20.48
C MET A 204 5.23 1.74 21.14
N LYS A 205 4.65 1.85 22.35
CA LYS A 205 4.75 3.07 23.20
C LYS A 205 6.18 3.49 23.49
N THR A 206 7.11 2.54 23.50
CA THR A 206 8.56 2.80 23.64
C THR A 206 9.16 3.52 22.44
N GLN A 207 8.56 3.38 21.25
CA GLN A 207 9.00 4.04 20.01
C GLN A 207 8.29 5.38 19.82
N ASN A 208 7.01 5.48 20.22
CA ASN A 208 6.26 6.72 20.22
C ASN A 208 5.27 6.74 21.40
N PRO A 209 5.43 7.65 22.38
CA PRO A 209 4.57 7.70 23.56
C PRO A 209 3.12 8.08 23.25
N ALA A 210 2.85 8.64 22.07
CA ALA A 210 1.51 9.01 21.62
C ALA A 210 0.71 7.84 21.01
N VAL A 211 1.25 6.62 20.95
CA VAL A 211 0.52 5.48 20.38
C VAL A 211 -0.50 4.96 21.40
N PRO A 212 -1.80 4.92 21.04
CA PRO A 212 -2.84 4.37 21.91
C PRO A 212 -2.71 2.85 22.03
N TYR A 213 -2.87 2.33 23.25
CA TYR A 213 -2.81 0.91 23.58
C TYR A 213 -4.00 0.43 24.43
N THR A 214 -4.77 1.34 25.03
CA THR A 214 -5.99 1.01 25.76
C THR A 214 -7.23 1.44 24.97
N PRO A 215 -8.39 0.78 25.15
CA PRO A 215 -9.65 1.20 24.50
C PRO A 215 -10.00 2.67 24.75
N GLN A 216 -9.66 3.20 25.93
CA GLN A 216 -9.87 4.59 26.30
C GLN A 216 -8.99 5.53 25.47
N GLU A 217 -7.68 5.24 25.38
CA GLU A 217 -6.74 6.01 24.56
C GLU A 217 -7.17 6.02 23.08
N PHE A 218 -7.64 4.87 22.57
CA PHE A 218 -8.21 4.78 21.23
C PHE A 218 -9.43 5.69 21.03
N ALA A 219 -10.35 5.70 21.99
CA ALA A 219 -11.54 6.54 21.91
C ALA A 219 -11.18 8.05 21.97
N GLU A 220 -10.23 8.42 22.82
CA GLU A 220 -9.76 9.79 22.95
C GLU A 220 -9.08 10.27 21.68
N ASP A 221 -8.19 9.47 21.09
CA ASP A 221 -7.50 9.84 19.84
C ASP A 221 -8.46 9.87 18.64
N ALA A 222 -9.41 8.94 18.56
CA ALA A 222 -10.49 9.01 17.59
C ALA A 222 -11.26 10.33 17.70
N TYR A 223 -11.58 10.74 18.93
CA TYR A 223 -12.30 11.99 19.19
C TYR A 223 -11.46 13.23 18.87
N LYS A 224 -10.16 13.22 19.15
CA LYS A 224 -9.23 14.29 18.74
C LYS A 224 -9.17 14.41 17.21
N CYS A 225 -9.07 13.29 16.49
CA CYS A 225 -9.10 13.27 15.04
C CYS A 225 -10.43 13.83 14.50
N TYR A 226 -11.57 13.43 15.08
CA TYR A 226 -12.89 13.96 14.74
C TYR A 226 -12.99 15.48 14.96
N LYS A 227 -12.47 15.98 16.10
CA LYS A 227 -12.39 17.43 16.37
C LYS A 227 -11.50 18.14 15.36
N ALA A 228 -10.40 17.53 14.94
CA ALA A 228 -9.52 18.05 13.90
C ALA A 228 -10.13 18.00 12.48
N GLY A 229 -11.29 17.37 12.31
CA GLY A 229 -12.01 17.32 11.03
C GLY A 229 -11.83 16.02 10.25
N ALA A 230 -11.30 14.97 10.86
CA ALA A 230 -11.40 13.62 10.32
C ALA A 230 -12.87 13.17 10.29
N ALA A 231 -13.28 12.57 9.18
CA ALA A 231 -14.64 12.10 8.92
C ALA A 231 -14.77 10.60 9.17
#